data_AF-A0A226NFL3-F1
#
_entry.id   AF-A0A226NFL3-F1
#
_cell.length_a   1.000
_cell.length_b   1.000
_cell.length_c   1.000
_cell.angle_alpha   90.00
_cell.angle_beta   90.00
_cell.angle_gamma   90.00
#
_symmetry.space_group_name_H-M   'P 1'
#
loop_
_entity.id
_entity.type
_entity.pdbx_description
1 polymer ?
#
loop_
_entity_poly.entity_id
_entity_poly.type
_entity_poly.pdbx_seq_one_letter_code
_entity_poly.pdbx_strand_id
1 'polypeptide(L)'
;MPPSSSSSHLGAHPLPLTLPVGAAEPLTHPFRPRSRSPPRCWLRSNPYQADLLRDGVRRYLQLPAEQTVLILHAKVAQKSYGNEKRDVSEAGLRVWGYMGLDTMGSSLMETQKLSFEEQPDAKGFGCAKALYISDADKRKHFRLVLKLFFSNGQEIGTFHSKLIKVISKPSQKKQSLKNTDLCISSGSKVSLFNRLRSQTVSTRYLSVEGGAFIASARQWAAFTLHLADECCAQSEFPLREGYIRYGSVVQLICTATGITLPPLIIRKVSKQYAMLDVDEPISQLHKCAFQFQGSDGMYLCLSTEKVIQFQASPCPKEANRELLNDGSCWTIIGTETVEYSFSESLACAREPVSPVPLITALQLSGGGDVAMLEVQGEYFHAHLKVWFGDVEAETMYRSPKSLVCVVPDVSAFGSDWRWLRYPITIPLLLVRDDGLIYSSSFTFTYTPEQSFLPGQQLSADVPQDSDALLNSIHQEFTRTNFHLFMQS
;
A
#
# COMPACT_ATOMS: atom_id res chain seq x y z
N MET A 1 -66.08 25.89 12.01
CA MET A 1 -66.47 25.29 13.31
C MET A 1 -65.65 25.96 14.41
N PRO A 2 -66.28 26.75 15.31
CA PRO A 2 -65.66 27.27 16.54
C PRO A 2 -65.91 26.32 17.74
N PRO A 3 -65.26 26.54 18.90
CA PRO A 3 -65.14 25.53 19.98
C PRO A 3 -66.28 25.51 21.01
N SER A 4 -66.31 24.46 21.84
CA SER A 4 -67.21 24.25 22.97
C SER A 4 -66.54 24.54 24.33
N SER A 5 -67.34 24.71 25.40
CA SER A 5 -66.90 25.28 26.68
C SER A 5 -67.68 24.80 27.92
N SER A 6 -66.97 24.41 28.99
CA SER A 6 -67.41 24.30 30.40
C SER A 6 -66.17 23.91 31.27
N SER A 7 -65.86 24.37 32.50
CA SER A 7 -66.60 24.75 33.74
C SER A 7 -67.06 23.54 34.60
N SER A 8 -66.86 23.43 35.93
CA SER A 8 -66.18 24.29 36.93
C SER A 8 -66.22 23.71 38.37
N HIS A 9 -65.20 23.96 39.22
CA HIS A 9 -65.17 23.84 40.72
C HIS A 9 -65.45 22.42 41.34
N LEU A 10 -65.19 22.03 42.61
CA LEU A 10 -64.46 22.50 43.84
C LEU A 10 -63.52 21.33 44.31
N GLY A 11 -62.69 21.32 45.38
CA GLY A 11 -62.22 22.32 46.37
C GLY A 11 -61.93 21.70 47.78
N ALA A 12 -61.20 22.44 48.64
CA ALA A 12 -60.91 22.20 50.08
C ALA A 12 -59.88 21.10 50.53
N HIS A 13 -59.35 21.28 51.74
CA HIS A 13 -58.18 20.64 52.42
C HIS A 13 -58.59 20.09 53.82
N PRO A 14 -57.85 19.18 54.53
CA PRO A 14 -56.57 19.50 55.21
C PRO A 14 -55.54 18.34 55.47
N LEU A 15 -54.42 18.74 56.09
CA LEU A 15 -53.31 17.98 56.74
C LEU A 15 -53.73 17.47 58.17
N PRO A 16 -52.94 16.76 59.05
CA PRO A 16 -51.45 16.84 59.21
C PRO A 16 -50.64 15.66 59.89
N LEU A 17 -49.29 15.85 60.01
CA LEU A 17 -48.31 15.28 61.01
C LEU A 17 -48.06 13.73 61.02
N THR A 18 -46.99 13.12 61.57
CA THR A 18 -45.89 13.54 62.49
C THR A 18 -44.57 12.71 62.28
N LEU A 19 -43.45 13.09 62.93
CA LEU A 19 -42.17 12.33 63.06
C LEU A 19 -41.98 11.73 64.49
N PRO A 20 -41.11 10.71 64.67
CA PRO A 20 -39.82 10.86 65.39
C PRO A 20 -38.63 10.12 64.69
N VAL A 21 -37.34 10.49 64.79
CA VAL A 21 -36.36 10.45 65.93
C VAL A 21 -36.15 9.02 66.51
N GLY A 22 -34.94 8.46 66.67
CA GLY A 22 -33.57 8.85 66.30
C GLY A 22 -32.50 8.09 67.14
N ALA A 23 -31.29 7.80 66.62
CA ALA A 23 -30.17 7.17 67.37
C ALA A 23 -28.78 7.47 66.76
N ALA A 24 -27.70 7.32 67.53
CA ALA A 24 -26.37 7.93 67.30
C ALA A 24 -25.30 7.04 66.62
N GLU A 25 -24.14 7.66 66.30
CA GLU A 25 -22.89 7.01 65.88
C GLU A 25 -22.21 6.21 67.02
N PRO A 26 -21.09 5.50 66.76
CA PRO A 26 -19.79 6.18 66.93
C PRO A 26 -18.74 5.89 65.83
N LEU A 27 -17.84 6.87 65.62
CA LEU A 27 -16.65 6.76 64.79
C LEU A 27 -15.45 6.16 65.55
N THR A 28 -14.57 5.41 64.87
CA THR A 28 -13.14 5.32 65.22
C THR A 28 -12.28 4.81 64.05
N HIS A 29 -10.99 5.15 64.08
CA HIS A 29 -9.99 4.97 63.00
C HIS A 29 -9.14 3.66 63.20
N PRO A 30 -8.20 3.25 62.30
CA PRO A 30 -7.55 4.02 61.22
C PRO A 30 -7.32 3.33 59.86
N PHE A 31 -6.75 4.17 58.97
CA PHE A 31 -6.23 3.94 57.62
C PHE A 31 -5.57 2.57 57.32
N ARG A 32 -5.87 2.05 56.12
CA ARG A 32 -4.91 1.32 55.26
C ARG A 32 -4.83 2.02 53.89
N PRO A 33 -3.66 2.10 53.24
CA PRO A 33 -3.56 2.67 51.90
C PRO A 33 -4.26 1.76 50.88
N ARG A 34 -5.18 2.32 50.08
CA ARG A 34 -5.73 1.61 48.91
C ARG A 34 -4.65 1.54 47.83
N SER A 35 -4.27 0.34 47.41
CA SER A 35 -3.51 0.16 46.18
C SER A 35 -4.33 0.71 45.00
N ARG A 36 -3.70 1.53 44.16
CA ARG A 36 -4.28 1.92 42.87
C ARG A 36 -4.21 0.72 41.94
N SER A 37 -5.35 0.13 41.61
CA SER A 37 -5.43 -0.77 40.46
C SER A 37 -5.08 0.00 39.18
N PRO A 38 -4.36 -0.60 38.23
CA PRO A 38 -4.10 0.02 36.93
C PRO A 38 -5.40 0.17 36.12
N PRO A 39 -5.45 1.07 35.12
CA PRO A 39 -6.65 1.31 34.32
C PRO A 39 -7.10 0.07 33.54
N ARG A 40 -8.40 0.02 33.21
CA ARG A 40 -9.08 -1.10 32.53
C ARG A 40 -8.73 -1.26 31.04
N CYS A 41 -7.45 -1.35 30.70
CA CYS A 41 -6.96 -1.71 29.35
C CYS A 41 -6.48 -3.17 29.27
N TRP A 42 -6.16 -3.78 30.42
CA TRP A 42 -5.59 -5.13 30.53
C TRP A 42 -6.63 -6.25 30.35
N LEU A 43 -7.15 -6.41 29.13
CA LEU A 43 -7.77 -7.66 28.69
C LEU A 43 -6.68 -8.71 28.47
N ARG A 44 -6.49 -9.58 29.45
CA ARG A 44 -5.54 -10.70 29.38
C ARG A 44 -6.16 -11.82 28.53
N SER A 45 -5.51 -12.17 27.41
CA SER A 45 -5.96 -13.21 26.48
C SER A 45 -6.17 -14.55 27.19
N ASN A 46 -7.14 -15.34 26.72
CA ASN A 46 -7.33 -16.72 27.17
C ASN A 46 -6.09 -17.56 26.73
N PRO A 47 -5.35 -18.22 27.65
CA PRO A 47 -4.10 -18.91 27.30
C PRO A 47 -4.28 -19.93 26.17
N TYR A 48 -5.34 -20.76 26.23
CA TYR A 48 -5.65 -21.73 25.17
C TYR A 48 -5.85 -21.10 23.78
N GLN A 49 -6.29 -19.85 23.71
CA GLN A 49 -6.46 -19.11 22.45
C GLN A 49 -5.14 -18.50 21.99
N ALA A 50 -4.28 -18.04 22.92
CA ALA A 50 -2.94 -17.55 22.62
C ALA A 50 -2.04 -18.67 22.06
N ASP A 51 -2.10 -19.86 22.63
CA ASP A 51 -1.34 -21.03 22.14
C ASP A 51 -1.79 -21.44 20.72
N LEU A 52 -3.11 -21.48 20.46
CA LEU A 52 -3.67 -21.75 19.13
C LEU A 52 -3.26 -20.71 18.08
N LEU A 53 -3.26 -19.42 18.46
CA LEU A 53 -2.78 -18.34 17.59
C LEU A 53 -1.28 -18.50 17.31
N ARG A 54 -0.47 -18.79 18.33
CA ARG A 54 0.98 -18.99 18.20
C ARG A 54 1.34 -20.14 17.27
N ASP A 55 0.72 -21.30 17.44
CA ASP A 55 0.94 -22.43 16.53
C ASP A 55 0.34 -22.21 15.13
N GLY A 56 -0.60 -21.27 14.99
CA GLY A 56 -1.02 -20.71 13.71
C GLY A 56 0.06 -19.87 13.03
N VAL A 57 0.57 -18.85 13.73
CA VAL A 57 1.64 -17.96 13.26
C VAL A 57 2.91 -18.75 12.90
N ARG A 58 3.27 -19.78 13.70
CA ARG A 58 4.38 -20.70 13.40
C ARG A 58 4.23 -21.44 12.08
N ARG A 59 3.04 -21.99 11.80
CA ARG A 59 2.75 -22.67 10.54
C ARG A 59 2.79 -21.70 9.36
N TYR A 60 2.24 -20.50 9.53
CA TYR A 60 2.32 -19.42 8.53
C TYR A 60 3.77 -18.99 8.24
N LEU A 61 4.62 -18.87 9.27
CA LEU A 61 6.05 -18.54 9.09
C LEU A 61 6.86 -19.65 8.40
N GLN A 62 6.45 -20.91 8.55
CA GLN A 62 7.07 -22.05 7.86
C GLN A 62 6.56 -22.21 6.42
N LEU A 63 5.27 -21.94 6.18
CA LEU A 63 4.58 -22.06 4.90
C LEU A 63 3.61 -20.88 4.72
N PRO A 64 4.08 -19.73 4.18
CA PRO A 64 3.25 -18.54 4.01
C PRO A 64 2.09 -18.75 3.04
N ALA A 65 0.88 -18.93 3.57
CA ALA A 65 -0.37 -19.06 2.83
C ALA A 65 -1.06 -17.69 2.70
N GLU A 66 -0.48 -16.79 1.91
CA GLU A 66 -1.03 -15.45 1.67
C GLU A 66 -2.12 -15.44 0.58
N GLN A 67 -3.17 -14.65 0.83
CA GLN A 67 -4.11 -14.18 -0.17
C GLN A 67 -3.80 -12.72 -0.47
N THR A 68 -3.60 -12.39 -1.76
CA THR A 68 -3.12 -11.08 -2.18
C THR A 68 -4.12 -10.39 -3.10
N VAL A 69 -4.57 -9.19 -2.74
CA VAL A 69 -5.45 -8.35 -3.57
C VAL A 69 -4.64 -7.22 -4.20
N LEU A 70 -4.44 -7.30 -5.51
CA LEU A 70 -3.66 -6.34 -6.30
C LEU A 70 -4.59 -5.35 -7.04
N ILE A 71 -4.48 -4.05 -6.75
CA ILE A 71 -5.19 -3.01 -7.51
C ILE A 71 -4.17 -2.23 -8.36
N LEU A 72 -4.18 -2.54 -9.65
CA LEU A 72 -3.34 -1.91 -10.67
C LEU A 72 -4.13 -0.81 -11.41
N HIS A 73 -3.66 0.43 -11.39
CA HIS A 73 -4.41 1.58 -11.91
C HIS A 73 -3.51 2.68 -12.53
N ALA A 74 -4.13 3.69 -13.12
CA ALA A 74 -3.45 4.88 -13.63
C ALA A 74 -3.25 5.95 -12.54
N LYS A 75 -2.19 6.76 -12.63
CA LYS A 75 -1.93 7.92 -11.76
C LYS A 75 -2.90 9.08 -12.00
N VAL A 76 -3.47 9.17 -13.20
CA VAL A 76 -4.43 10.22 -13.59
C VAL A 76 -5.68 9.64 -14.23
N ALA A 77 -6.79 10.36 -14.10
CA ALA A 77 -8.04 10.08 -14.82
C ALA A 77 -8.58 11.35 -15.47
N GLN A 78 -9.00 11.24 -16.73
CA GLN A 78 -9.65 12.34 -17.44
C GLN A 78 -11.14 12.36 -17.13
N LYS A 79 -11.70 13.54 -16.88
CA LYS A 79 -13.16 13.73 -16.76
C LYS A 79 -13.90 13.30 -18.03
N SER A 80 -15.05 12.64 -17.83
CA SER A 80 -16.00 12.27 -18.87
C SER A 80 -17.12 13.28 -18.97
N TYR A 81 -17.61 13.51 -20.19
CA TYR A 81 -18.83 14.26 -20.47
C TYR A 81 -19.83 13.33 -21.17
N GLY A 82 -21.02 13.17 -20.60
CA GLY A 82 -22.04 12.21 -21.06
C GLY A 82 -22.03 10.89 -20.30
N ASN A 83 -23.07 10.07 -20.53
CA ASN A 83 -23.32 8.81 -19.84
C ASN A 83 -23.18 7.62 -20.81
N GLU A 84 -22.27 6.69 -20.52
CA GLU A 84 -22.31 5.33 -21.05
C GLU A 84 -22.00 4.33 -19.92
N LYS A 85 -22.83 3.29 -19.81
CA LYS A 85 -22.59 2.10 -18.97
C LYS A 85 -22.65 0.86 -19.86
N ARG A 86 -21.80 -0.13 -19.58
CA ARG A 86 -21.77 -1.42 -20.30
C ARG A 86 -21.37 -2.52 -19.31
N ASP A 87 -22.29 -3.44 -19.06
CA ASP A 87 -22.10 -4.56 -18.14
C ASP A 87 -21.41 -5.75 -18.83
N VAL A 88 -20.83 -6.66 -18.04
CA VAL A 88 -20.10 -7.85 -18.51
C VAL A 88 -20.56 -9.07 -17.71
N SER A 89 -20.67 -10.22 -18.38
CA SER A 89 -21.25 -11.44 -17.81
C SER A 89 -20.42 -12.09 -16.69
N GLU A 90 -21.09 -12.92 -15.91
CA GLU A 90 -20.50 -13.76 -14.86
C GLU A 90 -19.78 -15.00 -15.43
N ALA A 91 -18.75 -15.47 -14.72
CA ALA A 91 -18.10 -16.76 -14.98
C ALA A 91 -17.36 -17.26 -13.72
N GLY A 92 -17.39 -18.58 -13.50
CA GLY A 92 -16.34 -19.35 -12.79
C GLY A 92 -16.21 -19.17 -11.28
N LEU A 93 -15.62 -18.06 -10.83
CA LEU A 93 -14.91 -18.01 -9.56
C LEU A 93 -15.80 -17.88 -8.30
N ARG A 94 -15.32 -18.47 -7.20
CA ARG A 94 -15.94 -18.41 -5.84
C ARG A 94 -15.90 -17.01 -5.22
N VAL A 95 -15.19 -16.06 -5.84
CA VAL A 95 -15.07 -14.66 -5.43
C VAL A 95 -15.57 -13.75 -6.55
N TRP A 96 -16.33 -12.73 -6.15
CA TRP A 96 -16.87 -11.69 -7.03
C TRP A 96 -16.77 -10.34 -6.33
N GLY A 97 -16.97 -9.23 -7.05
CA GLY A 97 -16.80 -7.92 -6.43
C GLY A 97 -17.51 -6.75 -7.09
N TYR A 98 -17.33 -5.58 -6.48
CA TYR A 98 -17.79 -4.28 -6.98
C TYR A 98 -16.62 -3.30 -6.94
N MET A 99 -16.39 -2.57 -8.02
CA MET A 99 -15.44 -1.44 -8.04
C MET A 99 -16.16 -0.12 -8.31
N GLY A 100 -15.79 0.93 -7.60
CA GLY A 100 -16.34 2.28 -7.75
C GLY A 100 -15.37 3.37 -7.30
N LEU A 101 -15.88 4.60 -7.16
CA LEU A 101 -15.13 5.74 -6.61
C LEU A 101 -15.40 5.90 -5.11
N ASP A 102 -14.47 6.50 -4.37
CA ASP A 102 -14.57 6.84 -2.94
C ASP A 102 -15.52 8.01 -2.62
N THR A 103 -16.69 8.03 -3.26
CA THR A 103 -17.75 9.02 -3.00
C THR A 103 -18.34 8.80 -1.59
N MET A 104 -18.34 9.83 -0.75
CA MET A 104 -18.78 9.82 0.66
C MET A 104 -20.30 9.71 0.86
N GLY A 105 -20.97 8.89 0.04
CA GLY A 105 -22.41 8.72 0.01
C GLY A 105 -22.93 8.55 -1.41
N SER A 106 -22.92 7.31 -1.91
CA SER A 106 -23.69 6.93 -3.10
C SER A 106 -24.07 5.45 -3.05
N SER A 107 -25.10 5.10 -3.81
CA SER A 107 -25.67 3.76 -3.89
C SER A 107 -24.82 2.79 -4.72
N LEU A 108 -25.11 1.49 -4.63
CA LEU A 108 -24.58 0.44 -5.51
C LEU A 108 -24.74 0.75 -7.02
N MET A 109 -25.63 1.67 -7.42
CA MET A 109 -25.89 2.01 -8.82
C MET A 109 -24.72 2.72 -9.52
N GLU A 110 -23.70 3.19 -8.79
CA GLU A 110 -22.47 3.76 -9.37
C GLU A 110 -21.25 2.81 -9.30
N THR A 111 -21.41 1.61 -8.74
CA THR A 111 -20.35 0.59 -8.74
C THR A 111 -20.48 -0.37 -9.91
N GLN A 112 -19.37 -0.64 -10.63
CA GLN A 112 -19.30 -1.69 -11.64
C GLN A 112 -19.09 -3.05 -10.96
N LYS A 113 -19.96 -4.02 -11.24
CA LYS A 113 -19.74 -5.42 -10.84
C LYS A 113 -18.54 -5.98 -11.60
N LEU A 114 -17.67 -6.70 -10.89
CA LEU A 114 -16.54 -7.44 -11.43
C LEU A 114 -16.80 -8.94 -11.29
N SER A 115 -16.94 -9.62 -12.43
CA SER A 115 -16.55 -11.02 -12.56
C SER A 115 -15.02 -11.14 -12.66
N PHE A 116 -14.48 -12.25 -12.19
CA PHE A 116 -13.07 -12.58 -12.29
C PHE A 116 -12.91 -13.79 -13.22
N GLU A 117 -12.02 -13.69 -14.21
CA GLU A 117 -11.57 -14.79 -15.06
C GLU A 117 -10.39 -15.50 -14.35
N GLU A 118 -10.40 -16.84 -14.32
CA GLU A 118 -9.31 -17.64 -13.75
C GLU A 118 -8.12 -17.74 -14.73
N GLN A 119 -6.91 -17.55 -14.23
CA GLN A 119 -5.66 -17.63 -15.00
C GLN A 119 -4.81 -18.86 -14.58
N PRO A 120 -3.89 -19.34 -15.44
CA PRO A 120 -3.09 -20.56 -15.20
C PRO A 120 -2.27 -20.58 -13.89
N ASP A 121 -2.06 -19.44 -13.23
CA ASP A 121 -1.40 -19.31 -11.92
C ASP A 121 -2.38 -19.45 -10.72
N ALA A 122 -3.61 -19.94 -10.93
CA ALA A 122 -4.74 -19.86 -9.97
C ALA A 122 -5.11 -18.42 -9.53
N LYS A 123 -4.72 -17.41 -10.32
CA LYS A 123 -5.01 -16.00 -10.07
C LYS A 123 -6.35 -15.60 -10.70
N GLY A 124 -7.20 -14.91 -9.95
CA GLY A 124 -8.43 -14.29 -10.48
C GLY A 124 -8.17 -12.90 -11.06
N PHE A 125 -8.55 -12.66 -12.31
CA PHE A 125 -8.39 -11.37 -12.98
C PHE A 125 -9.74 -10.74 -13.36
N GLY A 126 -9.98 -9.51 -12.91
CA GLY A 126 -11.16 -8.71 -13.26
C GLY A 126 -10.76 -7.32 -13.74
N CYS A 127 -11.56 -6.69 -14.62
CA CYS A 127 -11.22 -5.38 -15.19
C CYS A 127 -12.41 -4.41 -15.27
N ALA A 128 -12.29 -3.26 -14.59
CA ALA A 128 -13.34 -2.25 -14.50
C ALA A 128 -13.32 -1.29 -15.71
N LYS A 129 -13.92 -1.73 -16.83
CA LYS A 129 -13.87 -1.01 -18.13
C LYS A 129 -14.86 0.15 -18.28
N ALA A 130 -15.81 0.32 -17.36
CA ALA A 130 -16.89 1.30 -17.45
C ALA A 130 -16.89 2.35 -16.31
N LEU A 131 -15.80 2.46 -15.55
CA LEU A 131 -15.64 3.51 -14.53
C LEU A 131 -15.33 4.86 -15.18
N TYR A 132 -16.00 5.91 -14.71
CA TYR A 132 -15.81 7.28 -15.16
C TYR A 132 -15.98 8.26 -14.00
N ILE A 133 -15.41 9.46 -14.13
CA ILE A 133 -15.63 10.57 -13.20
C ILE A 133 -16.31 11.74 -13.94
N SER A 134 -17.53 12.04 -13.50
CA SER A 134 -18.36 13.11 -14.04
C SER A 134 -17.72 14.48 -13.88
N ASP A 135 -18.03 15.42 -14.77
CA ASP A 135 -17.58 16.80 -14.65
C ASP A 135 -18.20 17.52 -13.44
N ALA A 136 -19.37 17.08 -13.00
CA ALA A 136 -20.05 17.50 -11.77
C ALA A 136 -19.23 17.24 -10.49
N ASP A 137 -18.37 16.21 -10.46
CA ASP A 137 -17.51 15.94 -9.31
C ASP A 137 -16.37 16.98 -9.22
N LYS A 138 -16.36 17.78 -8.16
CA LYS A 138 -15.41 18.89 -7.98
C LYS A 138 -14.08 18.47 -7.33
N ARG A 139 -13.89 17.18 -7.01
CA ARG A 139 -12.66 16.67 -6.38
C ARG A 139 -11.45 16.78 -7.33
N LYS A 140 -10.28 17.08 -6.76
CA LYS A 140 -8.98 17.10 -7.46
C LYS A 140 -8.32 15.71 -7.50
N HIS A 141 -8.64 14.86 -6.53
CA HIS A 141 -8.16 13.48 -6.42
C HIS A 141 -9.29 12.59 -5.89
N PHE A 142 -9.26 11.32 -6.23
CA PHE A 142 -10.14 10.27 -5.70
C PHE A 142 -9.34 8.97 -5.51
N ARG A 143 -9.90 8.01 -4.79
CA ARG A 143 -9.44 6.60 -4.77
C ARG A 143 -10.50 5.71 -5.42
N LEU A 144 -10.07 4.64 -6.08
CA LEU A 144 -10.95 3.52 -6.39
C LEU A 144 -11.23 2.76 -5.09
N VAL A 145 -12.44 2.21 -4.99
CA VAL A 145 -12.86 1.31 -3.91
C VAL A 145 -13.21 -0.02 -4.55
N LEU A 146 -12.58 -1.11 -4.11
CA LEU A 146 -12.88 -2.48 -4.49
C LEU A 146 -13.48 -3.19 -3.28
N LYS A 147 -14.73 -3.65 -3.39
CA LYS A 147 -15.33 -4.57 -2.41
C LYS A 147 -15.34 -5.98 -2.98
N LEU A 148 -14.83 -6.94 -2.22
CA LEU A 148 -14.82 -8.36 -2.58
C LEU A 148 -15.78 -9.15 -1.70
N PHE A 149 -16.46 -10.12 -2.30
CA PHE A 149 -17.43 -10.99 -1.66
C PHE A 149 -17.20 -12.45 -2.06
N PHE A 150 -17.40 -13.35 -1.11
CA PHE A 150 -17.48 -14.79 -1.39
C PHE A 150 -18.83 -15.13 -2.05
N SER A 151 -18.90 -16.29 -2.72
CA SER A 151 -20.13 -16.80 -3.35
C SER A 151 -21.28 -17.11 -2.39
N ASN A 152 -21.02 -17.16 -1.07
CA ASN A 152 -22.05 -17.27 -0.03
C ASN A 152 -22.65 -15.89 0.37
N GLY A 153 -22.18 -14.79 -0.22
CA GLY A 153 -22.63 -13.41 0.07
C GLY A 153 -21.87 -12.69 1.18
N GLN A 154 -20.89 -13.34 1.83
CA GLN A 154 -20.07 -12.74 2.89
C GLN A 154 -19.05 -11.75 2.30
N GLU A 155 -18.91 -10.56 2.91
CA GLU A 155 -17.86 -9.59 2.51
C GLU A 155 -16.48 -10.12 2.93
N ILE A 156 -15.58 -10.25 1.95
CA ILE A 156 -14.15 -10.52 2.19
C ILE A 156 -13.52 -9.23 2.71
N GLY A 157 -13.75 -8.11 2.03
CA GLY A 157 -13.32 -6.80 2.50
C GLY A 157 -13.43 -5.69 1.47
N THR A 158 -13.22 -4.46 1.96
CA THR A 158 -13.10 -3.22 1.20
C THR A 158 -11.64 -2.79 1.09
N PHE A 159 -11.16 -2.61 -0.13
CA PHE A 159 -9.78 -2.26 -0.50
C PHE A 159 -9.76 -0.94 -1.28
N HIS A 160 -8.66 -0.17 -1.20
CA HIS A 160 -8.57 1.17 -1.78
C HIS A 160 -7.36 1.32 -2.72
N SER A 161 -7.51 2.06 -3.83
CA SER A 161 -6.35 2.44 -4.64
C SER A 161 -5.50 3.55 -4.00
N LYS A 162 -4.31 3.79 -4.53
CA LYS A 162 -3.61 5.08 -4.32
C LYS A 162 -4.42 6.22 -4.95
N LEU A 163 -4.12 7.46 -4.55
CA LEU A 163 -4.79 8.65 -5.07
C LEU A 163 -4.61 8.79 -6.59
N ILE A 164 -5.72 8.96 -7.31
CA ILE A 164 -5.76 9.23 -8.75
C ILE A 164 -6.07 10.71 -8.96
N LYS A 165 -5.22 11.41 -9.71
CA LYS A 165 -5.39 12.86 -9.98
C LYS A 165 -6.35 13.12 -11.13
N VAL A 166 -7.33 13.98 -10.88
CA VAL A 166 -8.36 14.35 -11.85
C VAL A 166 -7.82 15.43 -12.79
N ILE A 167 -7.89 15.17 -14.10
CA ILE A 167 -7.49 16.11 -15.15
C ILE A 167 -8.65 16.38 -16.12
N SER A 168 -8.73 17.60 -16.65
CA SER A 168 -9.77 17.98 -17.61
C SER A 168 -9.45 17.52 -19.03
N LYS A 169 -8.23 17.79 -19.51
CA LYS A 169 -7.66 17.34 -20.79
C LYS A 169 -6.13 17.19 -20.67
N PRO A 170 -5.48 16.38 -21.51
CA PRO A 170 -4.00 16.33 -21.60
C PRO A 170 -3.41 17.69 -21.99
N SER A 171 -2.22 18.04 -21.49
CA SER A 171 -1.59 19.32 -21.84
C SER A 171 -1.06 19.31 -23.27
N GLN A 172 -1.63 20.16 -24.14
CA GLN A 172 -1.10 20.41 -25.48
C GLN A 172 0.03 21.45 -25.51
N LYS A 173 0.19 22.24 -24.43
CA LYS A 173 1.29 23.20 -24.29
C LYS A 173 2.57 22.46 -23.85
N LYS A 174 3.74 22.98 -24.25
CA LYS A 174 5.06 22.51 -23.80
C LYS A 174 5.06 22.34 -22.28
N GLN A 175 5.33 21.13 -21.81
CA GLN A 175 5.27 20.82 -20.38
C GLN A 175 6.33 21.64 -19.64
N SER A 176 5.90 22.36 -18.60
CA SER A 176 6.80 23.15 -17.77
C SER A 176 7.16 22.38 -16.50
N LEU A 177 8.43 22.47 -16.09
CA LEU A 177 8.92 21.97 -14.80
C LEU A 177 8.25 22.67 -13.58
N LYS A 178 7.43 23.70 -13.80
CA LYS A 178 6.53 24.28 -12.77
C LYS A 178 5.29 23.44 -12.46
N ASN A 179 5.04 22.33 -13.18
CA ASN A 179 3.93 21.39 -12.93
C ASN A 179 4.47 19.95 -12.99
N THR A 180 5.25 19.60 -11.97
CA THR A 180 5.95 18.32 -11.79
C THR A 180 5.02 17.13 -11.73
N ASP A 181 3.85 17.26 -11.11
CA ASP A 181 2.86 16.19 -10.87
C ASP A 181 2.38 15.47 -12.14
N LEU A 182 2.51 16.11 -13.31
CA LEU A 182 2.10 15.55 -14.60
C LEU A 182 3.30 15.06 -15.43
N CYS A 183 4.54 15.32 -15.00
CA CYS A 183 5.72 14.79 -15.67
C CYS A 183 5.90 13.29 -15.36
N ILE A 184 6.73 12.60 -16.14
CA ILE A 184 7.15 11.22 -15.88
C ILE A 184 8.63 11.21 -15.48
N SER A 185 8.97 10.56 -14.36
CA SER A 185 10.35 10.41 -13.89
C SER A 185 11.00 9.14 -14.43
N SER A 186 12.33 9.10 -14.46
CA SER A 186 13.08 7.84 -14.48
C SER A 186 12.63 6.95 -13.32
N GLY A 187 12.55 5.64 -13.54
CA GLY A 187 12.07 4.67 -12.56
C GLY A 187 10.54 4.66 -12.33
N SER A 188 9.77 5.56 -12.96
CA SER A 188 8.31 5.50 -12.87
C SER A 188 7.76 4.29 -13.63
N LYS A 189 6.75 3.63 -13.03
CA LYS A 189 5.89 2.67 -13.74
C LYS A 189 4.95 3.42 -14.70
N VAL A 190 4.85 2.92 -15.93
CA VAL A 190 3.97 3.45 -17.00
C VAL A 190 3.23 2.31 -17.70
N SER A 191 2.20 2.63 -18.47
CA SER A 191 1.66 1.75 -19.51
C SER A 191 1.51 2.53 -20.83
N LEU A 192 1.48 1.78 -21.93
CA LEU A 192 1.43 2.30 -23.29
C LEU A 192 0.22 1.72 -24.01
N PHE A 193 -0.57 2.56 -24.67
CA PHE A 193 -1.70 2.11 -25.47
C PHE A 193 -1.82 2.84 -26.81
N ASN A 194 -2.16 2.07 -27.85
CA ASN A 194 -2.60 2.61 -29.13
C ASN A 194 -4.13 2.71 -29.15
N ARG A 195 -4.68 3.67 -29.91
CA ARG A 195 -6.12 3.75 -30.18
C ARG A 195 -6.37 4.29 -31.59
N LEU A 196 -6.45 3.38 -32.56
CA LEU A 196 -6.68 3.68 -33.97
C LEU A 196 -7.94 4.54 -34.17
N ARG A 197 -7.81 5.69 -34.83
CA ARG A 197 -8.89 6.67 -35.10
C ARG A 197 -9.71 7.08 -33.86
N SER A 198 -9.11 7.05 -32.67
CA SER A 198 -9.75 7.40 -31.38
C SER A 198 -10.95 6.52 -30.97
N GLN A 199 -11.20 5.38 -31.64
CA GLN A 199 -12.33 4.48 -31.34
C GLN A 199 -12.04 3.65 -30.08
N THR A 200 -12.97 3.53 -29.12
CA THR A 200 -12.71 2.80 -27.86
C THR A 200 -12.41 1.31 -28.09
N VAL A 201 -13.15 0.67 -28.99
CA VAL A 201 -13.01 -0.75 -29.36
C VAL A 201 -11.67 -1.07 -30.05
N SER A 202 -11.01 -0.09 -30.69
CA SER A 202 -9.70 -0.25 -31.30
C SER A 202 -8.54 -0.03 -30.33
N THR A 203 -8.80 0.20 -29.03
CA THR A 203 -7.73 0.32 -28.04
C THR A 203 -6.96 -1.00 -27.96
N ARG A 204 -5.63 -0.91 -27.96
CA ARG A 204 -4.71 -2.01 -27.69
C ARG A 204 -3.62 -1.53 -26.74
N TYR A 205 -3.34 -2.31 -25.71
CA TYR A 205 -2.34 -1.99 -24.70
C TYR A 205 -1.09 -2.85 -24.92
N LEU A 206 0.09 -2.28 -24.71
CA LEU A 206 1.32 -3.05 -24.71
C LEU A 206 1.29 -4.03 -23.51
N SER A 207 1.57 -5.30 -23.79
CA SER A 207 1.67 -6.36 -22.79
C SER A 207 2.79 -7.34 -23.16
N VAL A 208 3.10 -8.27 -22.26
CA VAL A 208 4.05 -9.35 -22.49
C VAL A 208 3.36 -10.68 -22.19
N GLU A 209 3.38 -11.60 -23.15
CA GLU A 209 2.74 -12.92 -23.06
C GLU A 209 3.62 -13.96 -23.76
N GLY A 210 3.79 -15.15 -23.17
CA GLY A 210 4.67 -16.19 -23.73
C GLY A 210 6.14 -15.77 -23.93
N GLY A 211 6.61 -14.76 -23.19
CA GLY A 211 7.94 -14.16 -23.35
C GLY A 211 8.06 -13.12 -24.48
N ALA A 212 6.99 -12.84 -25.23
CA ALA A 212 6.99 -11.91 -26.35
C ALA A 212 6.17 -10.64 -26.07
N PHE A 213 6.56 -9.52 -26.68
CA PHE A 213 5.78 -8.28 -26.65
C PHE A 213 4.56 -8.38 -27.57
N ILE A 214 3.38 -8.18 -27.00
CA ILE A 214 2.09 -8.26 -27.69
C ILE A 214 1.26 -7.00 -27.44
N ALA A 215 0.16 -6.86 -28.18
CA ALA A 215 -0.78 -5.76 -28.03
C ALA A 215 -2.19 -6.28 -27.71
N SER A 216 -2.53 -6.33 -26.43
CA SER A 216 -3.77 -6.96 -25.94
C SER A 216 -4.96 -5.99 -25.95
N ALA A 217 -6.16 -6.54 -26.21
CA ALA A 217 -7.44 -5.87 -26.02
C ALA A 217 -8.05 -6.11 -24.62
N ARG A 218 -7.51 -7.08 -23.86
CA ARG A 218 -8.05 -7.51 -22.57
C ARG A 218 -7.31 -6.90 -21.40
N GLN A 219 -5.98 -6.95 -21.44
CA GLN A 219 -5.06 -6.66 -20.35
C GLN A 219 -4.04 -5.60 -20.78
N TRP A 220 -3.33 -5.04 -19.80
CA TRP A 220 -2.25 -4.09 -20.02
C TRP A 220 -1.13 -4.37 -19.02
N ALA A 221 0.11 -4.33 -19.46
CA ALA A 221 1.25 -4.46 -18.55
C ALA A 221 1.70 -3.08 -18.06
N ALA A 222 2.25 -3.04 -16.85
CA ALA A 222 3.06 -1.94 -16.38
C ALA A 222 4.52 -2.19 -16.77
N PHE A 223 5.21 -1.11 -17.16
CA PHE A 223 6.61 -1.10 -17.51
C PHE A 223 7.33 -0.06 -16.66
N THR A 224 8.44 -0.41 -16.02
CA THR A 224 9.34 0.59 -15.44
C THR A 224 10.09 1.27 -16.57
N LEU A 225 10.02 2.60 -16.62
CA LEU A 225 10.65 3.41 -17.65
C LEU A 225 11.91 4.07 -17.08
N HIS A 226 13.09 3.58 -17.48
CA HIS A 226 14.38 4.13 -17.07
C HIS A 226 14.96 5.03 -18.16
N LEU A 227 15.64 6.10 -17.76
CA LEU A 227 16.54 6.85 -18.62
C LEU A 227 17.82 6.02 -18.85
N ALA A 228 18.18 5.76 -20.10
CA ALA A 228 19.43 5.09 -20.44
C ALA A 228 20.56 6.13 -20.55
N ASP A 229 21.77 5.77 -20.09
CA ASP A 229 22.94 6.63 -20.11
C ASP A 229 23.85 6.26 -21.29
N GLU A 230 24.26 7.23 -22.11
CA GLU A 230 24.99 6.97 -23.38
C GLU A 230 26.45 6.53 -23.20
N CYS A 231 26.91 6.35 -21.95
CA CYS A 231 28.28 5.95 -21.61
C CYS A 231 28.41 4.64 -20.81
N CYS A 232 27.32 3.94 -20.46
CA CYS A 232 27.42 2.73 -19.62
C CYS A 232 27.44 1.44 -20.46
N ALA A 233 28.64 1.02 -20.86
CA ALA A 233 28.87 -0.33 -21.35
C ALA A 233 29.12 -1.29 -20.17
N GLN A 234 28.20 -2.24 -19.97
CA GLN A 234 28.27 -3.37 -19.03
C GLN A 234 28.24 -3.03 -17.53
N SER A 235 27.18 -3.52 -16.87
CA SER A 235 26.99 -3.64 -15.40
C SER A 235 26.72 -2.33 -14.62
N GLU A 236 25.85 -2.47 -13.62
CA GLU A 236 25.47 -1.47 -12.59
C GLU A 236 24.94 -0.11 -13.11
N PHE A 237 23.61 0.04 -13.07
CA PHE A 237 22.92 1.28 -13.47
C PHE A 237 22.83 2.28 -12.30
N PRO A 238 23.49 3.46 -12.35
CA PRO A 238 23.23 4.52 -11.38
C PRO A 238 21.85 5.15 -11.63
N LEU A 239 21.00 5.15 -10.60
CA LEU A 239 19.65 5.71 -10.65
C LEU A 239 19.68 7.25 -10.78
N ARG A 240 19.76 7.77 -12.01
CA ARG A 240 19.59 9.21 -12.27
C ARG A 240 18.14 9.64 -11.98
N GLU A 241 17.95 10.29 -10.83
CA GLU A 241 16.69 10.99 -10.51
C GLU A 241 16.47 12.17 -11.47
N GLY A 242 15.49 12.04 -12.37
CA GLY A 242 15.21 13.08 -13.36
C GLY A 242 13.90 12.85 -14.11
N TYR A 243 13.34 13.92 -14.65
CA TYR A 243 12.19 13.86 -15.54
C TYR A 243 12.63 13.46 -16.95
N ILE A 244 11.93 12.49 -17.54
CA ILE A 244 12.23 11.99 -18.88
C ILE A 244 11.72 13.01 -19.90
N ARG A 245 12.54 13.27 -20.92
CA ARG A 245 12.30 14.28 -21.95
C ARG A 245 12.20 13.61 -23.32
N TYR A 246 11.53 14.27 -24.24
CA TYR A 246 11.59 13.87 -25.64
C TYR A 246 13.00 14.03 -26.19
N GLY A 247 13.41 13.10 -27.06
CA GLY A 247 14.79 12.97 -27.53
C GLY A 247 15.69 12.14 -26.61
N SER A 248 15.30 11.84 -25.37
CA SER A 248 16.06 10.96 -24.48
C SER A 248 16.00 9.48 -24.91
N VAL A 249 17.10 8.75 -24.69
CA VAL A 249 17.13 7.29 -24.75
C VAL A 249 16.51 6.71 -23.48
N VAL A 250 15.63 5.73 -23.63
CA VAL A 250 14.91 5.08 -22.54
C VAL A 250 14.89 3.56 -22.69
N GLN A 251 14.82 2.86 -21.55
CA GLN A 251 14.61 1.43 -21.47
C GLN A 251 13.24 1.14 -20.84
N LEU A 252 12.47 0.25 -21.46
CA LEU A 252 11.18 -0.23 -20.98
C LEU A 252 11.35 -1.66 -20.44
N ILE A 253 11.06 -1.84 -19.14
CA ILE A 253 11.21 -3.11 -18.41
C ILE A 253 9.85 -3.57 -17.92
N CYS A 254 9.35 -4.73 -18.33
CA CYS A 254 8.05 -5.25 -17.87
C CYS A 254 8.09 -5.57 -16.37
N THR A 255 7.20 -4.98 -15.56
CA THR A 255 7.23 -5.16 -14.09
C THR A 255 6.82 -6.56 -13.64
N ALA A 256 6.16 -7.33 -14.51
CA ALA A 256 5.65 -8.67 -14.19
C ALA A 256 6.58 -9.81 -14.66
N THR A 257 7.41 -9.57 -15.69
CA THR A 257 8.26 -10.62 -16.30
C THR A 257 9.74 -10.26 -16.35
N GLY A 258 10.12 -9.01 -16.00
CA GLY A 258 11.50 -8.51 -16.13
C GLY A 258 11.96 -8.27 -17.57
N ILE A 259 11.19 -8.71 -18.58
CA ILE A 259 11.58 -8.66 -19.99
C ILE A 259 11.66 -7.21 -20.47
N THR A 260 12.77 -6.89 -21.15
CA THR A 260 13.10 -5.55 -21.61
C THR A 260 12.92 -5.39 -23.12
N LEU A 261 12.55 -4.18 -23.56
CA LEU A 261 12.78 -3.78 -24.94
C LEU A 261 14.24 -3.32 -25.10
N PRO A 262 14.80 -3.37 -26.33
CA PRO A 262 16.03 -2.66 -26.67
C PRO A 262 15.95 -1.16 -26.33
N PRO A 263 17.08 -0.43 -26.28
CA PRO A 263 17.07 1.03 -26.09
C PRO A 263 16.24 1.75 -27.16
N LEU A 264 15.35 2.63 -26.70
CA LEU A 264 14.41 3.38 -27.53
C LEU A 264 14.56 4.87 -27.30
N ILE A 265 14.57 5.68 -28.36
CA ILE A 265 14.50 7.14 -28.26
C ILE A 265 13.02 7.55 -28.29
N ILE A 266 12.55 8.25 -27.25
CA ILE A 266 11.16 8.68 -27.17
C ILE A 266 10.93 10.02 -27.90
N ARG A 267 10.14 10.00 -28.97
CA ARG A 267 9.79 11.15 -29.81
C ARG A 267 8.37 11.65 -29.53
N LYS A 268 8.14 12.97 -29.64
CA LYS A 268 6.81 13.57 -29.47
C LYS A 268 6.02 13.41 -30.77
N VAL A 269 4.75 12.98 -30.67
CA VAL A 269 3.90 12.81 -31.86
C VAL A 269 2.96 13.99 -32.04
N SER A 270 3.00 14.62 -33.21
CA SER A 270 2.08 15.68 -33.61
C SER A 270 1.29 15.24 -34.85
N LYS A 271 -0.03 15.08 -34.71
CA LYS A 271 -0.92 14.44 -35.70
C LYS A 271 -0.50 12.98 -35.97
N GLN A 272 0.36 12.77 -36.96
CA GLN A 272 0.95 11.49 -37.39
C GLN A 272 2.48 11.60 -37.61
N TYR A 273 3.11 12.72 -37.22
CA TYR A 273 4.54 12.95 -37.38
C TYR A 273 5.28 12.78 -36.05
N ALA A 274 6.41 12.07 -36.08
CA ALA A 274 7.42 12.17 -35.03
C ALA A 274 8.14 13.52 -35.16
N MET A 275 8.26 14.24 -34.05
CA MET A 275 9.07 15.46 -33.94
C MET A 275 10.45 15.09 -33.41
N LEU A 276 11.50 15.36 -34.19
CA LEU A 276 12.89 15.01 -33.84
C LEU A 276 13.58 16.08 -32.98
N ASP A 277 13.15 17.34 -33.12
CA ASP A 277 13.73 18.56 -32.56
C ASP A 277 13.14 18.98 -31.19
N VAL A 278 12.20 18.20 -30.65
CA VAL A 278 11.52 18.56 -29.41
C VAL A 278 12.28 18.04 -28.19
N ASP A 279 12.89 18.96 -27.45
CA ASP A 279 13.33 18.77 -26.08
C ASP A 279 12.30 19.40 -25.09
N GLU A 280 11.44 18.57 -24.49
CA GLU A 280 10.59 18.95 -23.34
C GLU A 280 10.26 17.72 -22.47
N PRO A 281 9.92 17.89 -21.18
CA PRO A 281 9.45 16.79 -20.34
C PRO A 281 8.18 16.12 -20.88
N ILE A 282 8.12 14.80 -20.80
CA ILE A 282 6.92 14.03 -21.17
C ILE A 282 5.84 14.21 -20.10
N SER A 283 4.59 14.41 -20.55
CA SER A 283 3.43 14.61 -19.67
C SER A 283 2.43 13.44 -19.76
N GLN A 284 1.60 13.27 -18.73
CA GLN A 284 0.54 12.27 -18.70
C GLN A 284 -0.41 12.40 -19.90
N LEU A 285 -0.79 11.25 -20.51
CA LEU A 285 -1.65 11.15 -21.70
C LEU A 285 -1.10 11.88 -22.95
N HIS A 286 0.21 12.11 -23.03
CA HIS A 286 0.84 12.55 -24.28
C HIS A 286 0.86 11.42 -25.33
N LYS A 287 0.83 11.82 -26.61
CA LYS A 287 1.16 10.94 -27.73
C LYS A 287 2.67 10.98 -28.02
N CYS A 288 3.26 9.80 -28.09
CA CYS A 288 4.67 9.56 -28.26
C CYS A 288 4.92 8.40 -29.24
N ALA A 289 6.14 8.32 -29.75
CA ALA A 289 6.61 7.19 -30.55
C ALA A 289 7.99 6.79 -30.06
N PHE A 290 8.33 5.51 -30.22
CA PHE A 290 9.58 4.94 -29.72
C PHE A 290 10.42 4.49 -30.91
N GLN A 291 11.50 5.23 -31.20
CA GLN A 291 12.47 4.95 -32.27
C GLN A 291 13.53 4.00 -31.73
N PHE A 292 13.96 2.97 -32.46
CA PHE A 292 15.05 2.11 -32.00
C PHE A 292 16.39 2.85 -32.09
N GLN A 293 17.17 2.87 -31.00
CA GLN A 293 18.48 3.55 -30.98
C GLN A 293 19.41 2.89 -32.00
N GLY A 294 20.16 3.69 -32.77
CA GLY A 294 21.06 3.18 -33.82
C GLY A 294 20.35 2.62 -35.06
N SER A 295 19.08 2.96 -35.30
CA SER A 295 18.34 2.52 -36.49
C SER A 295 17.93 3.68 -37.42
N ASP A 296 17.89 3.40 -38.73
CA ASP A 296 17.48 4.35 -39.77
C ASP A 296 15.95 4.51 -39.81
N GLY A 297 15.41 5.17 -38.78
CA GLY A 297 13.99 5.54 -38.68
C GLY A 297 13.06 4.37 -38.36
N MET A 298 13.53 3.31 -37.67
CA MET A 298 12.66 2.20 -37.25
C MET A 298 11.93 2.56 -35.94
N TYR A 299 10.62 2.33 -35.90
CA TYR A 299 9.76 2.60 -34.75
C TYR A 299 9.03 1.37 -34.23
N LEU A 300 8.79 1.34 -32.92
CA LEU A 300 7.92 0.37 -32.25
C LEU A 300 6.48 0.55 -32.72
N CYS A 301 5.96 -0.41 -33.48
CA CYS A 301 4.68 -0.32 -34.16
C CYS A 301 3.75 -1.48 -33.79
N LEU A 302 2.49 -1.16 -33.53
CA LEU A 302 1.40 -2.13 -33.51
C LEU A 302 1.08 -2.59 -34.94
N SER A 303 1.00 -3.90 -35.16
CA SER A 303 0.34 -4.51 -36.31
C SER A 303 -0.60 -5.62 -35.82
N THR A 304 -1.91 -5.43 -36.04
CA THR A 304 -3.03 -6.21 -35.47
C THR A 304 -2.95 -6.40 -33.95
N GLU A 305 -2.27 -7.45 -33.49
CA GLU A 305 -2.06 -7.79 -32.06
C GLU A 305 -0.59 -8.10 -31.74
N LYS A 306 0.31 -7.99 -32.74
CA LYS A 306 1.75 -8.15 -32.61
C LYS A 306 2.45 -6.80 -32.55
N VAL A 307 3.56 -6.76 -31.81
CA VAL A 307 4.49 -5.63 -31.79
C VAL A 307 5.59 -5.91 -32.83
N ILE A 308 5.80 -4.98 -33.76
CA ILE A 308 6.79 -5.08 -34.83
C ILE A 308 7.64 -3.81 -34.90
N GLN A 309 8.75 -3.87 -35.64
CA GLN A 309 9.46 -2.67 -36.08
C GLN A 309 8.86 -2.20 -37.42
N PHE A 310 8.67 -0.89 -37.58
CA PHE A 310 8.17 -0.29 -38.82
C PHE A 310 9.00 0.95 -39.18
N GLN A 311 9.44 1.07 -40.43
CA GLN A 311 10.25 2.20 -40.88
C GLN A 311 9.35 3.42 -41.15
N ALA A 312 9.66 4.56 -40.53
CA ALA A 312 8.97 5.81 -40.80
C ALA A 312 9.42 6.41 -42.15
N SER A 313 8.52 7.13 -42.84
CA SER A 313 8.86 7.82 -44.08
C SER A 313 9.40 9.23 -43.76
N PRO A 314 10.63 9.61 -44.14
CA PRO A 314 11.14 10.96 -43.88
C PRO A 314 10.32 12.01 -44.64
N CYS A 315 10.05 13.16 -44.01
CA CYS A 315 9.28 14.23 -44.66
C CYS A 315 10.14 15.03 -45.65
N PRO A 316 9.88 15.00 -46.98
CA PRO A 316 10.71 15.70 -47.97
C PRO A 316 10.59 17.23 -47.92
N LYS A 317 9.80 17.78 -46.98
CA LYS A 317 9.61 19.23 -46.78
C LYS A 317 10.15 19.73 -45.45
N GLU A 318 10.38 18.85 -44.47
CA GLU A 318 10.67 19.21 -43.07
C GLU A 318 11.59 18.15 -42.45
N ALA A 319 12.90 18.36 -42.50
CA ALA A 319 13.91 17.38 -42.04
C ALA A 319 13.86 17.07 -40.53
N ASN A 320 13.14 17.86 -39.73
CA ASN A 320 12.86 17.60 -38.31
C ASN A 320 11.63 16.70 -38.07
N ARG A 321 11.01 16.15 -39.13
CA ARG A 321 9.81 15.30 -39.03
C ARG A 321 9.87 14.03 -39.87
N GLU A 322 9.41 12.94 -39.26
CA GLU A 322 9.21 11.65 -39.90
C GLU A 322 7.73 11.26 -39.82
N LEU A 323 7.16 10.78 -40.92
CA LEU A 323 5.77 10.32 -41.01
C LEU A 323 5.65 8.90 -40.45
N LEU A 324 4.83 8.76 -39.41
CA LEU A 324 4.57 7.50 -38.73
C LEU A 324 3.35 6.78 -39.28
N ASN A 325 3.32 5.46 -39.07
CA ASN A 325 2.09 4.69 -39.10
C ASN A 325 1.23 5.02 -37.86
N ASP A 326 -0.10 4.99 -37.99
CA ASP A 326 -1.03 5.09 -36.85
C ASP A 326 -0.71 4.06 -35.76
N GLY A 327 -0.20 2.87 -36.15
CA GLY A 327 0.27 1.83 -35.24
C GLY A 327 1.51 2.19 -34.40
N SER A 328 2.33 3.15 -34.84
CA SER A 328 3.52 3.64 -34.09
C SER A 328 3.19 4.75 -33.09
N CYS A 329 1.95 5.24 -33.08
CA CYS A 329 1.50 6.35 -32.25
C CYS A 329 0.96 5.86 -30.89
N TRP A 330 1.83 5.77 -29.89
CA TRP A 330 1.49 5.32 -28.54
C TRP A 330 1.04 6.47 -27.64
N THR A 331 0.11 6.20 -26.73
CA THR A 331 -0.26 7.13 -25.64
C THR A 331 0.34 6.61 -24.34
N ILE A 332 1.09 7.46 -23.64
CA ILE A 332 1.79 7.10 -22.40
C ILE A 332 1.02 7.59 -21.16
N ILE A 333 0.92 6.74 -20.15
CA ILE A 333 0.32 7.08 -18.86
C ILE A 333 1.11 6.44 -17.71
N GLY A 334 1.39 7.20 -16.67
CA GLY A 334 1.99 6.71 -15.43
C GLY A 334 1.00 5.85 -14.65
N THR A 335 1.49 4.78 -14.05
CA THR A 335 0.67 3.75 -13.40
C THR A 335 1.11 3.53 -11.96
N GLU A 336 0.18 3.05 -11.15
CA GLU A 336 0.38 2.72 -9.74
C GLU A 336 -0.16 1.33 -9.44
N THR A 337 0.44 0.72 -8.43
CA THR A 337 0.04 -0.56 -7.89
C THR A 337 -0.09 -0.38 -6.38
N VAL A 338 -1.17 -0.91 -5.81
CA VAL A 338 -1.28 -1.20 -4.39
C VAL A 338 -1.61 -2.67 -4.23
N GLU A 339 -1.06 -3.25 -3.17
CA GLU A 339 -1.05 -4.67 -2.90
C GLU A 339 -1.45 -4.86 -1.44
N TYR A 340 -2.34 -5.82 -1.20
CA TYR A 340 -2.88 -6.11 0.12
C TYR A 340 -2.75 -7.61 0.37
N SER A 341 -1.77 -8.00 1.19
CA SER A 341 -1.60 -9.38 1.65
C SER A 341 -2.25 -9.60 3.02
N PHE A 342 -2.88 -10.76 3.17
CA PHE A 342 -3.41 -11.28 4.42
C PHE A 342 -3.45 -12.81 4.38
N SER A 343 -3.31 -13.49 5.51
CA SER A 343 -3.46 -14.95 5.55
C SER A 343 -4.93 -15.36 5.37
N GLU A 344 -5.17 -16.63 5.04
CA GLU A 344 -6.46 -17.23 5.40
C GLU A 344 -6.59 -17.26 6.94
N SER A 345 -7.77 -16.97 7.49
CA SER A 345 -7.96 -16.98 8.94
C SER A 345 -8.09 -18.41 9.47
N LEU A 346 -7.33 -18.70 10.53
CA LEU A 346 -7.34 -19.98 11.27
C LEU A 346 -8.73 -20.35 11.80
N ALA A 347 -9.58 -19.36 12.04
CA ALA A 347 -11.00 -19.51 12.33
C ALA A 347 -11.81 -18.67 11.34
N CYS A 348 -12.28 -19.30 10.26
CA CYS A 348 -13.13 -18.76 9.18
C CYS A 348 -13.72 -17.38 9.50
N ALA A 349 -13.05 -16.33 9.00
CA ALA A 349 -13.17 -14.96 9.51
C ALA A 349 -14.63 -14.50 9.48
N ARG A 350 -15.17 -14.12 10.64
CA ARG A 350 -16.56 -13.62 10.75
C ARG A 350 -16.69 -12.16 10.31
N GLU A 351 -15.64 -11.39 10.56
CA GLU A 351 -15.52 -9.99 10.16
C GLU A 351 -14.60 -9.86 8.94
N PRO A 352 -14.86 -8.93 8.01
CA PRO A 352 -14.06 -8.76 6.80
C PRO A 352 -12.58 -8.49 7.13
N VAL A 353 -11.67 -8.85 6.23
CA VAL A 353 -10.22 -8.64 6.38
C VAL A 353 -9.82 -7.15 6.34
N SER A 354 -10.75 -6.30 5.88
CA SER A 354 -10.58 -4.85 5.82
C SER A 354 -11.02 -4.13 7.11
N PRO A 355 -10.36 -3.02 7.50
CA PRO A 355 -9.31 -2.35 6.74
C PRO A 355 -7.95 -3.01 6.99
N VAL A 356 -7.22 -3.30 5.91
CA VAL A 356 -5.89 -3.93 6.01
C VAL A 356 -4.90 -2.91 6.59
N PRO A 357 -4.24 -3.20 7.72
CA PRO A 357 -3.29 -2.28 8.34
C PRO A 357 -2.02 -2.15 7.49
N LEU A 358 -1.50 -0.93 7.38
CA LEU A 358 -0.27 -0.64 6.63
C LEU A 358 0.76 0.00 7.57
N ILE A 359 1.88 -0.67 7.80
CA ILE A 359 3.06 -0.06 8.46
C ILE A 359 3.76 0.83 7.43
N THR A 360 4.09 2.06 7.82
CA THR A 360 4.82 3.03 6.98
C THR A 360 6.18 3.40 7.54
N ALA A 361 6.34 3.37 8.87
CA ALA A 361 7.60 3.64 9.56
C ALA A 361 7.60 2.96 10.93
N LEU A 362 8.79 2.70 11.46
CA LEU A 362 9.00 2.13 12.79
C LEU A 362 9.99 3.00 13.55
N GLN A 363 9.69 3.30 14.82
CA GLN A 363 10.53 4.10 15.69
C GLN A 363 10.73 3.38 17.03
N LEU A 364 11.97 2.96 17.29
CA LEU A 364 12.36 2.48 18.61
C LEU A 364 12.39 3.64 19.62
N SER A 365 12.08 3.38 20.88
CA SER A 365 12.31 4.27 22.02
C SER A 365 12.60 3.47 23.30
N GLY A 366 13.55 3.95 24.11
CA GLY A 366 14.05 3.23 25.27
C GLY A 366 15.35 2.46 24.99
N GLY A 367 15.78 1.66 25.96
CA GLY A 367 17.07 0.98 26.01
C GLY A 367 17.48 0.78 27.47
N GLY A 368 17.90 -0.43 27.84
CA GLY A 368 17.87 -0.89 29.23
C GLY A 368 16.70 -1.86 29.45
N ASP A 369 16.19 -1.90 30.68
CA ASP A 369 15.23 -2.91 31.17
C ASP A 369 13.94 -3.08 30.35
N VAL A 370 13.51 -2.05 29.62
CA VAL A 370 12.35 -2.08 28.72
C VAL A 370 12.63 -1.24 27.47
N ALA A 371 12.41 -1.82 26.30
CA ALA A 371 12.41 -1.12 25.02
C ALA A 371 11.02 -1.17 24.38
N MET A 372 10.66 -0.08 23.70
CA MET A 372 9.35 0.11 23.07
C MET A 372 9.54 0.34 21.57
N LEU A 373 8.72 -0.32 20.74
CA LEU A 373 8.65 -0.09 19.31
C LEU A 373 7.33 0.63 18.98
N GLU A 374 7.42 1.89 18.57
CA GLU A 374 6.29 2.62 17.99
C GLU A 374 6.17 2.29 16.50
N VAL A 375 5.04 1.69 16.15
CA VAL A 375 4.68 1.28 14.80
C VAL A 375 3.78 2.37 14.22
N GLN A 376 4.27 3.10 13.22
CA GLN A 376 3.52 4.16 12.53
C GLN A 376 2.95 3.65 11.21
N GLY A 377 1.75 4.12 10.85
CA GLY A 377 1.04 3.56 9.69
C GLY A 377 -0.33 4.16 9.41
N GLU A 378 -1.18 3.36 8.76
CA GLU A 378 -2.61 3.63 8.59
C GLU A 378 -3.46 2.37 8.91
N TYR A 379 -4.72 2.59 9.27
CA TYR A 379 -5.76 1.59 9.51
C TYR A 379 -5.61 0.68 10.73
N PHE A 380 -4.79 1.06 11.72
CA PHE A 380 -4.69 0.30 12.97
C PHE A 380 -5.98 0.37 13.82
N HIS A 381 -6.23 -0.66 14.62
CA HIS A 381 -7.36 -0.74 15.56
C HIS A 381 -6.97 -1.54 16.81
N ALA A 382 -7.77 -1.44 17.88
CA ALA A 382 -7.44 -1.98 19.20
C ALA A 382 -7.39 -3.53 19.30
N HIS A 383 -7.78 -4.22 18.23
CA HIS A 383 -7.77 -5.70 18.15
C HIS A 383 -6.52 -6.24 17.42
N LEU A 384 -5.58 -5.37 17.02
CA LEU A 384 -4.30 -5.77 16.44
C LEU A 384 -3.23 -5.91 17.53
N LYS A 385 -2.44 -6.99 17.41
CA LYS A 385 -1.19 -7.20 18.14
C LYS A 385 -0.01 -7.16 17.17
N VAL A 386 1.08 -6.54 17.59
CA VAL A 386 2.38 -6.71 16.93
C VAL A 386 2.95 -8.06 17.36
N TRP A 387 3.45 -8.83 16.41
CA TRP A 387 4.15 -10.08 16.64
C TRP A 387 5.56 -9.98 16.07
N PHE A 388 6.53 -10.44 16.85
CA PHE A 388 7.92 -10.61 16.43
C PHE A 388 8.07 -12.11 16.17
N GLY A 389 8.04 -12.54 14.91
CA GLY A 389 8.02 -13.97 14.59
C GLY A 389 6.86 -14.70 15.27
N ASP A 390 7.15 -15.72 16.08
CA ASP A 390 6.16 -16.51 16.82
C ASP A 390 5.88 -16.00 18.26
N VAL A 391 6.18 -14.73 18.55
CA VAL A 391 5.99 -14.13 19.88
C VAL A 391 5.08 -12.90 19.80
N GLU A 392 3.93 -12.95 20.49
CA GLU A 392 3.06 -11.78 20.70
C GLU A 392 3.78 -10.74 21.57
N ALA A 393 3.83 -9.49 21.11
CA ALA A 393 4.31 -8.38 21.92
C ALA A 393 3.17 -7.65 22.65
N GLU A 394 3.43 -7.17 23.87
CA GLU A 394 2.46 -6.37 24.63
C GLU A 394 2.17 -5.04 23.90
N THR A 395 1.11 -5.07 23.09
CA THR A 395 0.76 -3.99 22.15
C THR A 395 -0.34 -3.10 22.72
N MET A 396 -0.08 -1.80 22.71
CA MET A 396 -0.98 -0.71 23.07
C MET A 396 -1.42 0.05 21.82
N TYR A 397 -2.72 0.16 21.61
CA TYR A 397 -3.29 1.00 20.55
C TYR A 397 -3.35 2.48 21.00
N ARG A 398 -2.70 3.38 20.25
CA ARG A 398 -2.80 4.83 20.46
C ARG A 398 -3.81 5.50 19.53
N SER A 399 -3.78 5.15 18.24
CA SER A 399 -4.63 5.75 17.21
C SER A 399 -4.66 4.90 15.94
N PRO A 400 -5.51 5.19 14.93
CA PRO A 400 -5.49 4.50 13.64
C PRO A 400 -4.21 4.67 12.81
N LYS A 401 -3.21 5.40 13.35
CA LYS A 401 -1.89 5.63 12.74
C LYS A 401 -0.71 5.29 13.64
N SER A 402 -0.94 4.87 14.89
CA SER A 402 0.13 4.48 15.82
C SER A 402 -0.32 3.34 16.75
N LEU A 403 0.46 2.27 16.75
CA LEU A 403 0.53 1.26 17.80
C LEU A 403 1.88 1.41 18.52
N VAL A 404 1.97 1.02 19.79
CA VAL A 404 3.25 0.90 20.50
C VAL A 404 3.29 -0.45 21.19
N CYS A 405 4.35 -1.22 20.99
CA CYS A 405 4.53 -2.53 21.61
C CYS A 405 5.83 -2.61 22.42
N VAL A 406 5.83 -3.41 23.49
CA VAL A 406 7.06 -3.78 24.21
C VAL A 406 7.87 -4.71 23.32
N VAL A 407 9.16 -4.42 23.10
CA VAL A 407 10.06 -5.33 22.38
C VAL A 407 10.30 -6.56 23.26
N PRO A 408 10.05 -7.79 22.79
CA PRO A 408 10.32 -9.01 23.57
C PRO A 408 11.80 -9.16 23.93
N ASP A 409 12.10 -9.74 25.08
CA ASP A 409 13.48 -10.17 25.38
C ASP A 409 13.92 -11.26 24.39
N VAL A 410 15.18 -11.18 23.97
CA VAL A 410 15.71 -12.04 22.90
C VAL A 410 15.74 -13.53 23.27
N SER A 411 15.72 -13.87 24.57
CA SER A 411 15.63 -15.28 24.99
C SER A 411 14.27 -15.94 24.66
N ALA A 412 13.24 -15.16 24.31
CA ALA A 412 11.97 -15.68 23.79
C ALA A 412 12.12 -16.46 22.47
N PHE A 413 13.20 -16.19 21.71
CA PHE A 413 13.51 -16.81 20.41
C PHE A 413 14.52 -17.96 20.51
N GLY A 414 15.14 -18.15 21.68
CA GLY A 414 16.08 -19.24 21.94
C GLY A 414 16.98 -18.97 23.15
N SER A 415 17.20 -20.00 23.97
CA SER A 415 18.13 -19.96 25.12
C SER A 415 19.56 -19.62 24.73
N ASP A 416 19.97 -20.08 23.55
CA ASP A 416 21.38 -20.22 23.17
C ASP A 416 21.98 -18.88 22.73
N TRP A 417 21.14 -17.90 22.41
CA TRP A 417 21.56 -16.56 21.99
C TRP A 417 22.20 -15.73 23.10
N ARG A 418 21.99 -16.10 24.37
CA ARG A 418 22.75 -15.55 25.51
C ARG A 418 24.26 -15.85 25.41
N TRP A 419 24.64 -16.84 24.60
CA TRP A 419 26.03 -17.26 24.37
C TRP A 419 26.49 -16.95 22.95
N LEU A 420 25.61 -17.12 21.96
CA LEU A 420 25.90 -16.95 20.55
C LEU A 420 25.66 -15.51 20.08
N ARG A 421 26.67 -14.63 20.26
CA ARG A 421 26.64 -13.20 19.87
C ARG A 421 26.66 -12.95 18.34
N TYR A 422 25.66 -13.41 17.59
CA TYR A 422 25.43 -13.07 16.17
C TYR A 422 24.09 -12.31 16.01
N PRO A 423 23.92 -11.31 15.13
CA PRO A 423 22.64 -10.61 15.00
C PRO A 423 21.48 -11.54 14.59
N ILE A 424 20.33 -11.43 15.25
CA ILE A 424 19.08 -12.10 14.83
C ILE A 424 18.15 -11.07 14.19
N THR A 425 17.67 -11.36 12.98
CA THR A 425 16.63 -10.58 12.28
C THR A 425 15.32 -11.38 12.27
N ILE A 426 14.23 -10.77 12.73
CA ILE A 426 12.91 -11.41 12.89
C ILE A 426 11.84 -10.64 12.09
N PRO A 427 10.94 -11.29 11.33
CA PRO A 427 9.84 -10.61 10.66
C PRO A 427 8.84 -10.02 11.67
N LEU A 428 8.34 -8.82 11.36
CA LEU A 428 7.25 -8.18 12.10
C LEU A 428 5.91 -8.45 11.40
N LEU A 429 4.96 -8.97 12.17
CA LEU A 429 3.60 -9.27 11.72
C LEU A 429 2.59 -8.45 12.53
N LEU A 430 1.43 -8.17 11.94
CA LEU A 430 0.26 -7.67 12.67
C LEU A 430 -0.80 -8.77 12.67
N VAL A 431 -1.23 -9.21 13.85
CA VAL A 431 -2.19 -10.31 14.00
C VAL A 431 -3.44 -9.79 14.70
N ARG A 432 -4.61 -10.14 14.17
CA ARG A 432 -5.92 -9.82 14.73
C ARG A 432 -6.37 -10.89 15.72
N ASP A 433 -7.22 -10.54 16.66
CA ASP A 433 -7.73 -11.43 17.72
C ASP A 433 -8.56 -12.64 17.23
N ASP A 434 -9.05 -12.61 15.99
CA ASP A 434 -9.68 -13.73 15.29
C ASP A 434 -8.69 -14.67 14.55
N GLY A 435 -7.39 -14.36 14.57
CA GLY A 435 -6.34 -15.18 13.94
C GLY A 435 -6.03 -14.83 12.48
N LEU A 436 -6.51 -13.70 11.98
CA LEU A 436 -6.07 -13.13 10.70
C LEU A 436 -4.67 -12.52 10.83
N ILE A 437 -3.73 -12.95 9.99
CA ILE A 437 -2.35 -12.44 9.96
C ILE A 437 -2.19 -11.47 8.79
N TYR A 438 -1.65 -10.29 9.05
CA TYR A 438 -1.19 -9.34 8.05
C TYR A 438 0.34 -9.30 8.08
N SER A 439 0.97 -9.60 6.94
CA SER A 439 2.42 -9.52 6.79
C SER A 439 2.90 -8.08 6.68
N SER A 440 4.19 -7.88 6.95
CA SER A 440 4.87 -6.63 6.64
C SER A 440 6.26 -6.92 6.05
N SER A 441 6.77 -6.00 5.23
CA SER A 441 8.14 -6.02 4.74
C SER A 441 9.17 -5.59 5.80
N PHE A 442 8.73 -5.28 7.02
CA PHE A 442 9.63 -4.84 8.10
C PHE A 442 10.13 -6.04 8.90
N THR A 443 11.41 -5.97 9.26
CA THR A 443 12.04 -6.89 10.20
C THR A 443 12.61 -6.10 11.37
N PHE A 444 12.77 -6.77 12.51
CA PHE A 444 13.42 -6.24 13.69
C PHE A 444 14.73 -7.00 13.93
N THR A 445 15.83 -6.29 14.13
CA THR A 445 17.15 -6.92 14.32
C THR A 445 17.68 -6.69 15.72
N TYR A 446 17.89 -7.78 16.45
CA TYR A 446 18.59 -7.81 17.73
C TYR A 446 20.10 -7.83 17.46
N THR A 447 20.78 -6.76 17.82
CA THR A 447 22.24 -6.63 17.70
C THR A 447 22.90 -6.83 19.06
N PRO A 448 23.80 -7.82 19.24
CA PRO A 448 24.57 -7.95 20.47
C PRO A 448 25.57 -6.80 20.59
N GLU A 449 25.81 -6.30 21.81
CA GLU A 449 26.74 -5.19 22.01
C GLU A 449 28.18 -5.62 21.66
N GLN A 450 28.78 -4.91 20.70
CA GLN A 450 30.18 -5.10 20.34
C GLN A 450 31.06 -4.44 21.41
N SER A 451 31.64 -5.26 22.28
CA SER A 451 32.59 -4.87 23.31
C SER A 451 33.91 -4.37 22.67
N PHE A 452 33.90 -3.17 22.10
CA PHE A 452 35.12 -2.43 21.77
C PHE A 452 35.85 -2.10 23.07
N LEU A 453 36.81 -2.95 23.46
CA LEU A 453 37.76 -2.64 24.53
C LEU A 453 38.68 -1.51 24.03
N PRO A 454 38.60 -0.29 24.58
CA PRO A 454 39.68 0.68 24.42
C PRO A 454 40.89 0.13 25.18
N GLY A 455 42.09 0.23 24.61
CA GLY A 455 43.30 -0.32 25.25
C GLY A 455 43.63 0.38 26.57
N GLN A 456 43.09 -0.11 27.67
CA GLN A 456 43.30 0.46 29.00
C GLN A 456 44.67 0.02 29.54
N GLN A 457 45.55 0.99 29.75
CA GLN A 457 46.85 0.73 30.38
C GLN A 457 46.66 0.25 31.83
N LEU A 458 47.59 -0.57 32.30
CA LEU A 458 47.65 -1.02 33.69
C LEU A 458 47.85 0.18 34.64
N SER A 459 46.78 0.60 35.31
CA SER A 459 46.83 1.39 36.54
C SER A 459 46.07 0.62 37.62
N ALA A 460 46.81 0.04 38.57
CA ALA A 460 46.21 -0.71 39.66
C ALA A 460 45.73 0.26 40.77
N ASP A 461 44.43 0.25 41.04
CA ASP A 461 43.90 0.67 42.34
C ASP A 461 42.60 -0.10 42.63
N VAL A 462 42.32 -0.43 43.89
CA VAL A 462 41.24 -1.34 44.28
C VAL A 462 40.29 -0.69 45.30
N PRO A 463 39.08 -0.28 44.89
CA PRO A 463 38.00 0.02 45.81
C PRO A 463 37.29 -1.27 46.25
N GLN A 464 37.09 -1.43 47.56
CA GLN A 464 36.26 -2.50 48.11
C GLN A 464 34.77 -2.11 48.04
N ASP A 465 33.99 -2.70 47.13
CA ASP A 465 32.55 -2.91 47.37
C ASP A 465 31.98 -3.96 46.40
N SER A 466 31.54 -5.11 46.93
CA SER A 466 30.93 -6.19 46.13
C SER A 466 29.61 -5.77 45.51
N ASP A 467 28.87 -4.93 46.22
CA ASP A 467 27.48 -4.60 45.91
C ASP A 467 27.42 -3.48 44.88
N ALA A 468 28.43 -2.59 44.85
CA ALA A 468 28.64 -1.67 43.73
C ALA A 468 28.98 -2.43 42.44
N LEU A 469 29.84 -3.45 42.51
CA LEU A 469 30.18 -4.28 41.36
C LEU A 469 28.96 -5.04 40.83
N LEU A 470 28.16 -5.67 41.71
CA LEU A 470 26.93 -6.37 41.34
C LEU A 470 25.88 -5.45 40.71
N ASN A 471 25.73 -4.21 41.22
CA ASN A 471 24.83 -3.21 40.62
C ASN A 471 25.35 -2.68 39.28
N SER A 472 26.65 -2.46 39.12
CA SER A 472 27.26 -2.09 37.82
C SER A 472 27.02 -3.19 36.79
N ILE A 473 27.30 -4.45 37.17
CA ILE A 473 27.03 -5.63 36.34
C ILE A 473 25.55 -5.69 35.95
N HIS A 474 24.60 -5.53 36.89
CA HIS A 474 23.17 -5.48 36.54
C HIS A 474 22.82 -4.36 35.54
N GLN A 475 23.42 -3.17 35.69
CA GLN A 475 23.16 -2.03 34.80
C GLN A 475 23.86 -2.12 33.43
N GLU A 476 24.90 -2.94 33.29
CA GLU A 476 25.44 -3.32 31.98
C GLU A 476 24.57 -4.44 31.36
N PHE A 477 24.13 -5.43 32.15
CA PHE A 477 23.43 -6.62 31.63
C PHE A 477 22.03 -6.36 31.05
N THR A 478 21.33 -5.27 31.40
CA THR A 478 20.07 -4.90 30.72
C THR A 478 20.24 -3.89 29.58
N ARG A 479 21.42 -3.30 29.38
CA ARG A 479 21.63 -2.33 28.28
C ARG A 479 21.66 -3.05 26.93
N THR A 480 20.51 -3.02 26.28
CA THR A 480 20.32 -3.39 24.88
C THR A 480 20.11 -2.13 24.06
N ASN A 481 20.99 -1.91 23.08
CA ASN A 481 20.80 -0.95 22.00
C ASN A 481 20.28 -1.70 20.77
N PHE A 482 19.18 -1.22 20.20
CA PHE A 482 18.51 -1.88 19.07
C PHE A 482 18.59 -0.97 17.84
N HIS A 483 18.84 -1.56 16.67
CA HIS A 483 18.92 -0.82 15.41
C HIS A 483 17.92 -1.35 14.39
N LEU A 484 17.17 -0.44 13.80
CA LEU A 484 16.11 -0.75 12.86
C LEU A 484 16.63 -0.66 11.43
N PHE A 485 16.50 -1.76 10.69
CA PHE A 485 16.93 -1.85 9.29
C PHE A 485 15.72 -2.10 8.39
N MET A 486 15.64 -1.38 7.29
CA MET A 486 14.75 -1.68 6.18
C MET A 486 15.52 -2.49 5.15
N GLN A 487 14.97 -3.62 4.69
CA GLN A 487 15.41 -4.20 3.42
C GLN A 487 14.78 -3.39 2.27
N SER A 488 15.59 -3.16 1.23
CA SER A 488 15.28 -2.39 0.03
C SER A 488 14.85 -3.29 -1.13
#